data_AF-A0A961X816-F1
#
_entry.id   AF-A0A961X816-F1
#
_cell.length_a   1.000
_cell.length_b   1.000
_cell.length_c   1.000
_cell.angle_alpha   90.00
_cell.angle_beta   90.00
_cell.angle_gamma   90.00
#
_symmetry.space_group_name_H-M   'P 1'
#
loop_
_entity.id
_entity.type
_entity.pdbx_description
1 polymer ?
#
loop_
_entity_poly.entity_id
_entity_poly.type
_entity_poly.pdbx_seq_one_letter_code
_entity_poly.pdbx_strand_id
1 'polypeptide(L)' 'MKFFLKFITLTSTLALGAGAAWSAEVRIYNWSDYIDESILEDFTKETGIEVIYDVFDSNEVLETKLLAGG' A
#
# COMPACT_ATOMS: atom_id res chain seq x y z
N MET A 1 55.84 5.54 -10.51
CA MET A 1 54.58 6.29 -10.29
C MET A 1 53.41 5.82 -11.17
N LYS A 2 53.34 4.53 -11.54
CA LYS A 2 52.23 3.93 -12.32
C LYS A 2 51.32 3.01 -11.48
N PHE A 3 51.65 2.82 -10.20
CA PHE A 3 50.89 1.96 -9.28
C PHE A 3 49.82 2.70 -8.47
N PHE A 4 49.91 4.03 -8.38
CA PHE A 4 48.95 4.85 -7.62
C PHE A 4 47.67 5.20 -8.39
N LEU A 5 47.64 4.98 -9.71
CA LEU A 5 46.53 5.38 -10.57
C LEU A 5 45.40 4.33 -10.64
N LYS A 6 45.62 3.11 -10.11
CA LYS A 6 44.69 1.97 -10.25
C LYS A 6 43.62 1.88 -9.14
N PHE A 7 43.69 2.75 -8.13
CA PHE A 7 42.72 2.77 -7.03
C PHE A 7 41.54 3.74 -7.23
N ILE A 8 41.51 4.49 -8.35
CA ILE A 8 40.46 5.47 -8.65
C ILE A 8 39.23 4.87 -9.37
N THR A 9 39.23 3.59 -9.73
CA THR A 9 38.18 3.01 -10.59
C THR A 9 37.29 1.97 -9.91
N LEU A 10 36.93 2.16 -8.64
CA LEU A 10 35.91 1.30 -8.01
C LEU A 10 35.04 2.02 -6.98
N THR A 11 34.46 3.16 -7.35
CA THR A 11 33.26 3.66 -6.68
C THR A 11 32.08 3.20 -7.53
N SER A 12 31.56 2.00 -7.22
CA SER A 12 30.28 1.53 -7.73
C SER A 12 29.20 2.54 -7.35
N THR A 13 28.77 3.36 -8.30
CA THR A 13 27.54 4.12 -8.20
C THR A 13 26.37 3.14 -8.36
N LEU A 14 26.08 2.37 -7.31
CA LEU A 14 24.76 1.77 -7.13
C LEU A 14 23.83 2.88 -6.63
N ALA A 15 23.49 3.80 -7.52
CA ALA A 15 22.23 4.53 -7.41
C ALA A 15 21.12 3.55 -7.81
N LEU A 16 20.87 2.55 -6.95
CA LEU A 16 19.62 1.81 -6.99
C LEU A 16 18.55 2.85 -6.72
N GLY A 17 17.80 3.20 -7.76
CA GLY A 17 16.63 4.04 -7.63
C GLY A 17 15.78 3.45 -6.52
N ALA A 18 15.71 4.16 -5.40
CA ALA A 18 14.59 4.05 -4.49
C ALA A 18 13.39 4.59 -5.27
N GLY A 19 12.86 3.79 -6.19
CA GLY A 19 11.53 4.00 -6.70
C GLY A 19 10.66 4.03 -5.46
N ALA A 20 9.98 5.15 -5.24
CA ALA A 20 9.01 5.25 -4.18
C ALA A 20 8.10 4.02 -4.31
N ALA A 21 8.15 3.11 -3.34
CA ALA A 21 7.23 2.00 -3.29
C ALA A 21 5.87 2.62 -2.99
N TRP A 22 5.11 2.90 -4.04
CA TRP A 22 3.72 3.27 -3.91
C TRP A 22 3.00 2.01 -3.41
N SER A 23 2.79 1.93 -2.09
CA SER A 23 1.88 0.94 -1.55
C SER A 23 0.49 1.30 -2.05
N ALA A 24 -0.11 0.41 -2.84
CA ALA A 24 -1.47 0.61 -3.32
C ALA A 24 -2.43 0.41 -2.14
N GLU A 25 -3.40 1.30 -1.98
CA GLU A 25 -4.42 1.24 -0.93
C GLU A 25 -5.80 1.14 -1.58
N VAL A 26 -6.68 0.33 -0.99
CA VAL A 26 -8.11 0.30 -1.28
C VAL A 26 -8.91 0.60 -0.03
N ARG A 27 -9.89 1.49 -0.13
CA ARG A 27 -10.84 1.82 0.94
C ARG A 27 -12.18 1.16 0.68
N ILE A 28 -12.62 0.33 1.60
CA ILE A 28 -13.87 -0.42 1.52
C ILE A 28 -14.75 0.02 2.67
N TYR A 29 -16.01 0.32 2.35
CA TYR A 29 -17.04 0.62 3.33
C TYR A 29 -18.19 -0.37 3.13
N ASN A 30 -18.40 -1.26 4.11
CA ASN A 30 -19.32 -2.39 3.97
C ASN A 30 -20.19 -2.59 5.22
N TRP A 31 -21.18 -3.46 5.14
CA TRP A 31 -21.96 -3.89 6.30
C TRP A 31 -21.08 -4.58 7.35
N SER A 32 -21.39 -4.33 8.62
CA SER A 32 -20.81 -5.02 9.76
C SER A 32 -21.08 -6.53 9.69
N ASP A 33 -20.11 -7.34 10.12
CA ASP A 33 -20.17 -8.82 10.16
C ASP A 33 -20.50 -9.51 8.82
N TYR A 34 -20.21 -8.83 7.69
CA TYR A 34 -20.58 -9.31 6.36
C TYR A 34 -19.44 -9.98 5.58
N ILE A 35 -18.21 -9.91 6.10
CA ILE A 35 -17.04 -10.60 5.56
C ILE A 35 -16.23 -11.20 6.72
N ASP A 36 -15.55 -12.31 6.43
CA ASP A 36 -14.54 -12.86 7.34
C ASP A 36 -13.23 -12.06 7.18
N GLU A 37 -12.61 -11.67 8.29
CA GLU A 37 -11.35 -10.89 8.30
C GLU A 37 -10.21 -11.60 7.54
N SER A 38 -10.19 -12.94 7.55
CA SER A 38 -9.17 -13.73 6.83
C SER A 38 -9.16 -13.47 5.33
N ILE A 39 -10.31 -13.10 4.74
CA ILE A 39 -10.40 -12.77 3.32
C ILE A 39 -9.65 -11.46 3.00
N LEU A 40 -9.66 -10.49 3.93
CA LEU A 40 -8.93 -9.24 3.76
C LEU A 40 -7.42 -9.45 3.89
N GLU A 41 -7.01 -10.34 4.80
CA GLU A 41 -5.61 -10.76 4.96
C GLU A 41 -5.10 -11.47 3.70
N ASP A 42 -5.86 -12.44 3.19
CA ASP A 42 -5.52 -13.17 1.97
C ASP A 42 -5.45 -12.24 0.76
N PHE A 43 -6.41 -11.32 0.60
CA PHE A 43 -6.39 -10.31 -0.47
C PHE A 43 -5.13 -9.44 -0.41
N THR A 44 -4.78 -8.94 0.77
CA THR A 44 -3.59 -8.10 0.98
C THR A 44 -2.32 -8.88 0.65
N LYS A 45 -2.25 -10.15 1.06
CA LYS A 45 -1.11 -11.04 0.80
C LYS A 45 -0.94 -11.37 -0.68
N GLU A 46 -2.03 -11.60 -1.40
CA GLU A 46 -2.00 -11.96 -2.82
C GLU A 46 -1.70 -10.77 -3.72
N THR A 47 -2.24 -9.59 -3.39
CA THR A 47 -2.18 -8.41 -4.26
C THR A 47 -1.11 -7.41 -3.86
N GLY A 48 -0.69 -7.41 -2.59
CA GLY A 48 0.13 -6.36 -2.00
C GLY A 48 -0.61 -5.03 -1.82
N ILE A 49 -1.93 -5.00 -1.94
CA ILE A 49 -2.77 -3.81 -1.75
C ILE A 49 -3.24 -3.76 -0.30
N GLU A 50 -2.93 -2.66 0.39
CA GLU A 50 -3.42 -2.40 1.75
C GLU A 50 -4.93 -2.15 1.75
N VAL A 51 -5.65 -2.81 2.64
CA VAL A 51 -7.10 -2.63 2.78
C VAL A 51 -7.40 -1.77 4.01
N ILE A 52 -8.08 -0.64 3.77
CA ILE A 52 -8.75 0.11 4.84
C ILE A 52 -10.23 -0.27 4.81
N TYR A 53 -10.66 -0.94 5.87
CA TYR A 53 -12.01 -1.48 5.98
C TYR A 53 -12.79 -0.77 7.08
N ASP A 54 -13.78 0.03 6.67
CA ASP A 54 -14.75 0.65 7.57
C ASP A 54 -16.08 -0.11 7.48
N VAL A 55 -16.85 -0.11 8.56
CA VAL A 55 -18.17 -0.76 8.62
C VAL A 55 -19.31 0.21 8.92
N PHE A 56 -20.51 -0.14 8.45
CA PHE A 56 -21.77 0.50 8.82
C PHE A 56 -22.84 -0.53 9.20
N ASP A 57 -23.90 -0.05 9.84
CA ASP A 57 -25.01 -0.85 10.38
C ASP A 57 -26.40 -0.43 9.86
N SER A 58 -26.48 0.65 9.06
CA SER A 58 -27.71 1.08 8.40
C SER A 58 -27.46 1.80 7.08
N ASN A 59 -28.49 1.83 6.22
CA ASN A 59 -28.43 2.57 4.96
C ASN A 59 -28.33 4.08 5.17
N GLU A 60 -28.95 4.61 6.22
CA GLU A 60 -28.90 6.04 6.57
C GLU A 60 -27.48 6.48 6.92
N VAL A 61 -26.72 5.64 7.64
CA VAL A 61 -25.31 5.87 7.96
C VAL A 61 -24.45 5.83 6.70
N LEU A 62 -24.71 4.88 5.80
CA LEU A 62 -24.05 4.82 4.49
C LEU A 62 -24.31 6.08 3.67
N GLU A 63 -25.59 6.44 3.49
CA GLU A 63 -26.01 7.59 2.69
C GLU A 63 -25.42 8.90 3.23
N THR A 64 -25.42 9.08 4.56
CA THR A 64 -24.84 10.27 5.20
C THR A 64 -23.36 10.44 4.85
N LYS A 65 -22.57 9.36 4.88
CA LYS A 65 -21.13 9.41 4.53
C LYS A 65 -20.92 9.78 3.06
N LEU A 66 -21.73 9.22 2.16
CA LEU A 66 -21.67 9.51 0.72
C LEU A 66 -22.03 10.97 0.42
N LEU A 67 -23.09 11.49 1.05
CA LEU A 67 -23.51 12.89 0.88
C LEU A 67 -22.51 13.89 1.47
N ALA A 68 -21.74 13.49 2.50
CA ALA A 68 -20.68 14.30 3.09
C ALA A 68 -19.41 14.39 2.23
N GLY A 69 -19.33 13.65 1.12
CA GLY A 69 -18.23 13.73 0.16
C GLY A 69 -17.33 12.49 0.07
N GLY A 70 -17.64 11.42 0.82
CA GLY A 70 -16.89 10.15 0.78
C GLY A 70 -15.56 10.17 1.54
#